data_AF-A0A367KJV0-F1
#
_entry.id   AF-A0A367KJV0-F1
#
_cell.length_a   1.000
_cell.length_b   1.000
_cell.length_c   1.000
_cell.angle_alpha   90.00
_cell.angle_beta   90.00
_cell.angle_gamma   90.00
#
_symmetry.space_group_name_H-M   'P 1'
#
loop_
_entity.id
_entity.type
_entity.pdbx_description
1 polymer ?
#
loop_
_entity_poly.entity_id
_entity_poly.type
_entity_poly.pdbx_seq_one_letter_code
_entity_poly.pdbx_strand_id
1 'polypeptide(L)'
;MAPLKKRKGSTQTLLPYPQLVPSSSSSSSSSYYPVYPPAYYVPVHPVSLSPTSNIQPILPKSPTCLVPSTADQREQARKLSHSAIERRRREKINDKILQLKELIPSCADRDHLHKMTVLQSAIEYIDYLKNIVKQHELMTIQSKDNQQDKDQNMNLENMLC
;
A
#
# COMPACT_ATOMS: atom_id res chain seq x y z
N MET A 1 -35.16 25.22 54.04
CA MET A 1 -35.78 25.20 52.69
C MET A 1 -35.13 26.31 51.86
N ALA A 2 -34.40 25.97 50.80
CA ALA A 2 -33.70 26.92 49.92
C ALA A 2 -34.13 26.69 48.46
N PRO A 3 -34.36 27.73 47.63
CA PRO A 3 -34.90 27.54 46.28
C PRO A 3 -33.80 27.34 45.22
N LEU A 4 -33.93 26.28 44.42
CA LEU A 4 -33.12 25.99 43.24
C LEU A 4 -33.52 26.92 42.08
N LYS A 5 -32.55 27.72 41.61
CA LYS A 5 -32.70 28.61 40.45
C LYS A 5 -32.70 27.81 39.14
N LYS A 6 -33.73 28.03 38.32
CA LYS A 6 -33.89 27.52 36.95
C LYS A 6 -32.74 28.01 36.06
N ARG A 7 -31.95 27.10 35.47
CA ARG A 7 -31.00 27.43 34.39
C ARG A 7 -31.78 27.57 33.08
N LYS A 8 -31.60 28.72 32.43
CA LYS A 8 -32.17 29.09 31.13
C LYS A 8 -31.52 28.27 30.01
N GLY A 9 -32.34 27.78 29.08
CA GLY A 9 -31.90 27.15 27.85
C GLY A 9 -31.11 28.13 26.98
N SER A 10 -29.95 27.67 26.51
CA SER A 10 -29.13 28.38 25.52
C SER A 10 -29.58 27.92 24.15
N THR A 11 -30.37 28.75 23.48
CA THR A 11 -30.62 28.66 22.03
C THR A 11 -29.33 29.09 21.33
N GLN A 12 -28.58 28.13 20.81
CA GLN A 12 -27.44 28.42 19.95
C GLN A 12 -27.96 28.66 18.52
N THR A 13 -27.88 29.92 18.10
CA THR A 13 -28.17 30.38 16.74
C THR A 13 -27.18 29.73 15.77
N LEU A 14 -27.66 28.86 14.88
CA LEU A 14 -26.87 28.31 13.78
C LEU A 14 -26.77 29.35 12.64
N LEU A 15 -25.56 29.79 12.32
CA LEU A 15 -25.27 30.58 11.12
C LEU A 15 -25.30 29.68 9.87
N PRO A 16 -25.77 30.17 8.70
CA PRO A 16 -25.78 29.37 7.47
C PRO A 16 -24.37 29.25 6.90
N TYR A 17 -23.96 28.02 6.60
CA TYR A 17 -22.72 27.71 5.89
C TYR A 17 -22.86 28.12 4.40
N PRO A 18 -21.84 28.75 3.77
CA PRO A 18 -21.91 29.12 2.36
C PRO A 18 -21.84 27.87 1.46
N GLN A 19 -22.82 27.73 0.57
CA GLN A 19 -22.87 26.68 -0.45
C GLN A 19 -21.78 26.94 -1.50
N LEU A 20 -20.82 26.02 -1.62
CA LEU A 20 -19.88 25.98 -2.74
C LEU A 20 -20.59 25.36 -3.95
N VAL A 21 -20.81 26.18 -4.98
CA VAL A 21 -21.30 25.74 -6.30
C VAL A 21 -20.25 24.85 -6.99
N PRO A 22 -20.63 23.81 -7.74
CA PRO A 22 -19.67 23.07 -8.56
C PRO A 22 -19.39 23.87 -9.84
N SER A 23 -18.15 24.35 -9.97
CA SER A 23 -17.66 24.97 -11.20
C SER A 23 -17.59 23.94 -12.32
N SER A 24 -18.21 24.30 -13.43
CA SER A 24 -18.18 23.64 -14.74
C SER A 24 -16.75 23.33 -15.19
N SER A 25 -16.57 22.11 -15.67
CA SER A 25 -15.39 21.59 -16.35
C SER A 25 -14.97 22.46 -17.54
N SER A 26 -13.82 23.10 -17.45
CA SER A 26 -13.07 23.63 -18.59
C SER A 26 -12.10 22.56 -19.09
N SER A 27 -12.42 22.03 -20.27
CA SER A 27 -11.63 21.05 -21.02
C SER A 27 -10.31 21.68 -21.48
N SER A 28 -9.18 21.22 -20.96
CA SER A 28 -7.88 21.48 -21.56
C SER A 28 -7.66 20.52 -22.73
N SER A 29 -7.96 20.98 -23.95
CA SER A 29 -7.63 20.27 -25.19
C SER A 29 -6.13 20.34 -25.45
N SER A 30 -5.39 19.34 -24.97
CA SER A 30 -4.07 19.01 -25.51
C SER A 30 -4.11 17.55 -25.94
N SER A 31 -4.24 17.31 -27.23
CA SER A 31 -4.16 15.96 -27.80
C SER A 31 -3.45 16.04 -29.14
N TYR A 32 -2.16 15.74 -29.05
CA TYR A 32 -1.28 15.35 -30.15
C TYR A 32 -1.93 14.16 -30.88
N TYR A 33 -2.26 14.32 -32.16
CA TYR A 33 -2.63 13.19 -33.02
C TYR A 33 -1.36 12.46 -33.47
N PRO A 34 -1.43 11.13 -33.57
CA PRO A 34 -0.96 10.49 -34.79
C PRO A 34 -1.98 9.51 -35.38
N VAL A 35 -2.39 9.86 -36.60
CA VAL A 35 -2.73 9.06 -37.79
C VAL A 35 -2.72 7.52 -37.63
N TYR A 36 -3.89 6.90 -37.82
CA TYR A 36 -4.13 5.48 -38.13
C TYR A 36 -3.57 5.11 -39.52
N PRO A 37 -3.16 3.84 -39.78
CA PRO A 37 -4.08 2.84 -40.41
C PRO A 37 -3.73 1.36 -40.08
N PRO A 38 -4.37 0.34 -40.69
CA PRO A 38 -5.81 0.09 -40.90
C PRO A 38 -6.25 -1.28 -40.32
N ALA A 39 -7.55 -1.53 -40.42
CA ALA A 39 -8.27 -2.69 -39.90
C ALA A 39 -7.75 -4.07 -40.32
N TYR A 40 -7.42 -4.91 -39.34
CA TYR A 40 -7.63 -6.35 -39.44
C TYR A 40 -8.84 -6.71 -38.59
N TYR A 41 -9.97 -6.84 -39.28
CA TYR A 41 -11.20 -7.39 -38.74
C TYR A 41 -10.96 -8.89 -38.54
N VAL A 42 -10.86 -9.35 -37.29
CA VAL A 42 -10.88 -10.79 -36.98
C VAL A 42 -12.30 -11.15 -36.54
N PRO A 43 -13.05 -11.95 -37.31
CA PRO A 43 -14.38 -12.41 -36.94
C PRO A 43 -14.31 -13.33 -35.71
N VAL A 44 -15.17 -13.05 -34.73
CA VAL A 44 -15.37 -13.89 -33.55
C VAL A 44 -16.28 -15.07 -33.94
N HIS A 45 -15.80 -16.30 -33.80
CA HIS A 45 -16.64 -17.51 -33.87
C HIS A 45 -16.74 -18.13 -32.47
N PRO A 46 -17.94 -18.32 -31.90
CA PRO A 46 -18.08 -19.13 -30.69
C PRO A 46 -18.00 -20.63 -31.07
N VAL A 47 -16.98 -21.31 -30.56
CA VAL A 47 -16.88 -22.78 -30.59
C VAL A 47 -17.95 -23.35 -29.65
N SER A 48 -18.92 -24.07 -30.23
CA SER A 48 -19.87 -24.90 -29.50
C SER A 48 -19.21 -26.23 -29.14
N LEU A 49 -18.91 -26.44 -27.86
CA LEU A 49 -18.52 -27.73 -27.32
C LEU A 49 -19.58 -28.14 -26.29
N SER A 50 -20.37 -29.14 -26.65
CA SER A 50 -21.05 -30.01 -25.68
C SER A 50 -20.17 -31.23 -25.44
N PRO A 51 -20.15 -31.76 -24.21
CA PRO A 51 -20.78 -33.06 -24.05
C PRO A 51 -21.60 -33.18 -22.76
N THR A 52 -22.61 -34.03 -22.87
CA THR A 52 -23.56 -34.49 -21.88
C THR A 52 -22.89 -35.28 -20.74
N SER A 53 -23.25 -35.00 -19.49
CA SER A 53 -23.47 -36.04 -18.48
C SER A 53 -24.27 -35.50 -17.31
N ASN A 54 -25.47 -36.05 -17.15
CA ASN A 54 -26.36 -35.95 -16.00
C ASN A 54 -25.63 -36.35 -14.71
N ILE A 55 -25.54 -35.46 -13.71
CA ILE A 55 -25.81 -35.77 -12.29
C ILE A 55 -26.34 -34.49 -11.61
N GLN A 56 -27.58 -34.56 -11.11
CA GLN A 56 -28.21 -33.56 -10.23
C GLN A 56 -27.68 -33.71 -8.81
N PRO A 57 -27.36 -32.61 -8.13
CA PRO A 57 -27.78 -32.44 -6.73
C PRO A 57 -28.65 -31.18 -6.60
N ILE A 58 -29.81 -31.36 -5.98
CA ILE A 58 -30.79 -30.33 -5.67
C ILE A 58 -30.13 -29.25 -4.79
N LEU A 59 -29.86 -28.08 -5.36
CA LEU A 59 -29.49 -26.85 -4.64
C LEU A 59 -30.26 -25.67 -5.26
N PRO A 60 -30.94 -24.82 -4.48
CA PRO A 60 -31.86 -23.84 -5.02
C PRO A 60 -31.12 -22.67 -5.68
N LYS A 61 -31.39 -22.48 -6.97
CA LYS A 61 -31.37 -21.22 -7.76
C LYS A 61 -30.02 -20.48 -7.89
N SER A 62 -29.39 -20.72 -9.05
CA SER A 62 -28.61 -19.82 -9.92
C SER A 62 -28.12 -18.46 -9.37
N PRO A 63 -26.85 -18.08 -9.61
CA PRO A 63 -26.42 -16.70 -9.52
C PRO A 63 -26.98 -15.98 -10.75
N THR A 64 -28.19 -15.46 -10.64
CA THR A 64 -28.65 -14.40 -11.53
C THR A 64 -27.58 -13.31 -11.47
N CYS A 65 -26.98 -12.97 -12.62
CA CYS A 65 -26.34 -11.66 -12.78
C CYS A 65 -27.42 -10.63 -12.44
N LEU A 66 -27.47 -10.21 -11.17
CA LEU A 66 -28.33 -9.15 -10.69
C LEU A 66 -27.78 -7.86 -11.28
N VAL A 67 -28.09 -7.64 -12.56
CA VAL A 67 -28.07 -6.29 -13.13
C VAL A 67 -29.00 -5.51 -12.20
N PRO A 68 -28.47 -4.55 -11.42
CA PRO A 68 -29.27 -3.97 -10.36
C PRO A 68 -30.41 -3.21 -11.03
N SER A 69 -31.64 -3.64 -10.76
CA SER A 69 -32.82 -3.31 -11.55
C SER A 69 -33.31 -1.88 -11.30
N THR A 70 -32.80 -1.24 -10.24
CA THR A 70 -33.08 0.16 -9.91
C THR A 70 -31.78 0.94 -9.80
N ALA A 71 -31.84 2.26 -10.00
CA ALA A 71 -30.69 3.16 -9.86
C ALA A 71 -30.02 3.01 -8.48
N ASP A 72 -30.81 2.91 -7.42
CA ASP A 72 -30.33 2.74 -6.05
C ASP A 72 -29.58 1.42 -5.86
N GLN A 73 -30.06 0.32 -6.42
CA GLN A 73 -29.36 -0.97 -6.33
C GLN A 73 -28.02 -0.91 -7.09
N ARG A 74 -27.93 -0.14 -8.19
CA ARG A 74 -26.66 0.06 -8.93
C ARG A 74 -25.67 0.85 -8.09
N GLU A 75 -26.15 1.86 -7.37
CA GLU A 75 -25.31 2.64 -6.48
C GLU A 75 -24.83 1.80 -5.28
N GLN A 76 -25.70 0.99 -4.67
CA GLN A 76 -25.30 0.10 -3.57
C GLN A 76 -24.28 -0.95 -4.04
N ALA A 77 -24.47 -1.54 -5.23
CA ALA A 77 -23.49 -2.48 -5.79
C ALA A 77 -22.12 -1.83 -6.03
N ARG A 78 -22.09 -0.56 -6.50
CA ARG A 78 -20.84 0.21 -6.63
C ARG A 78 -20.18 0.46 -5.28
N LYS A 79 -20.95 0.87 -4.25
CA LYS A 79 -20.43 1.10 -2.89
C LYS A 79 -19.85 -0.18 -2.27
N LEU A 80 -20.54 -1.31 -2.43
CA LEU A 80 -20.06 -2.62 -1.96
C LEU A 80 -18.78 -3.04 -2.68
N SER A 81 -18.74 -2.91 -4.01
CA SER A 81 -17.56 -3.20 -4.82
C SER A 81 -16.36 -2.32 -4.40
N HIS A 82 -16.59 -1.01 -4.25
CA HIS A 82 -15.55 -0.08 -3.83
C HIS A 82 -15.03 -0.41 -2.42
N SER A 83 -15.93 -0.69 -1.47
CA SER A 83 -15.58 -1.11 -0.11
C SER A 83 -14.77 -2.42 -0.10
N ALA A 84 -15.11 -3.37 -0.97
CA ALA A 84 -14.37 -4.63 -1.11
C ALA A 84 -12.94 -4.42 -1.64
N ILE A 85 -12.77 -3.57 -2.66
CA ILE A 85 -11.47 -3.25 -3.24
C ILE A 85 -10.58 -2.57 -2.19
N GLU A 86 -11.12 -1.59 -1.47
CA GLU A 86 -10.37 -0.86 -0.47
C GLU A 86 -10.04 -1.74 0.75
N ARG A 87 -10.93 -2.66 1.16
CA ARG A 87 -10.61 -3.66 2.18
C ARG A 87 -9.38 -4.49 1.77
N ARG A 88 -9.37 -5.01 0.54
CA ARG A 88 -8.24 -5.78 0.00
C ARG A 88 -6.95 -4.97 -0.04
N ARG A 89 -7.03 -3.68 -0.36
CA ARG A 89 -5.86 -2.78 -0.32
C ARG A 89 -5.31 -2.66 1.10
N ARG A 90 -6.17 -2.46 2.10
CA ARG A 90 -5.75 -2.37 3.51
C ARG A 90 -5.16 -3.67 4.04
N GLU A 91 -5.74 -4.81 3.66
CA GLU A 91 -5.21 -6.14 3.99
C GLU A 91 -3.78 -6.29 3.46
N LYS A 92 -3.55 -6.01 2.17
CA LYS A 92 -2.19 -6.05 1.58
C LYS A 92 -1.19 -5.15 2.30
N ILE A 93 -1.60 -3.95 2.73
CA ILE A 93 -0.74 -3.05 3.51
C ILE A 93 -0.43 -3.67 4.87
N ASN A 94 -1.43 -4.22 5.55
CA ASN A 94 -1.23 -4.89 6.84
C ASN A 94 -0.29 -6.09 6.72
N ASP A 95 -0.41 -6.88 5.66
CA ASP A 95 0.48 -8.02 5.41
C ASP A 95 1.94 -7.57 5.28
N LYS A 96 2.18 -6.42 4.63
CA LYS A 96 3.53 -5.85 4.49
C LYS A 96 4.08 -5.32 5.80
N ILE A 97 3.24 -4.72 6.65
CA ILE A 97 3.64 -4.31 8.00
C ILE A 97 3.96 -5.53 8.87
N LEU A 98 3.18 -6.62 8.74
CA LEU A 98 3.43 -7.85 9.48
C LEU A 98 4.72 -8.54 9.00
N GLN A 99 4.95 -8.63 7.69
CA GLN A 99 6.23 -9.13 7.15
C GLN A 99 7.42 -8.31 7.68
N LEU A 100 7.29 -6.99 7.73
CA LEU A 100 8.33 -6.11 8.25
C LEU A 100 8.63 -6.38 9.73
N LYS A 101 7.59 -6.62 10.54
CA LYS A 101 7.71 -6.97 11.96
C LYS A 101 8.60 -8.20 12.19
N GLU A 102 8.43 -9.25 11.39
CA GLU A 102 9.20 -10.50 11.50
C GLU A 102 10.68 -10.34 11.11
N LEU A 103 11.00 -9.35 10.27
CA LEU A 103 12.39 -9.06 9.87
C LEU A 103 13.18 -8.26 10.92
N ILE A 104 12.49 -7.64 11.88
CA ILE A 104 13.11 -6.77 12.88
C ILE A 104 13.37 -7.60 14.15
N PRO A 105 14.64 -7.76 14.59
CA PRO A 105 14.97 -8.62 15.72
C PRO A 105 14.27 -8.25 17.03
N SER A 106 14.02 -6.96 17.27
CA SER A 106 13.34 -6.50 18.48
C SER A 106 11.82 -6.74 18.47
N CYS A 107 11.26 -7.09 17.31
CA CYS A 107 9.82 -7.17 17.08
C CYS A 107 9.32 -8.57 16.75
N ALA A 108 10.14 -9.45 16.16
CA ALA A 108 9.74 -10.78 15.68
C ALA A 108 8.93 -11.58 16.72
N ASP A 109 9.48 -11.76 17.93
CA ASP A 109 8.87 -12.57 18.99
C ASP A 109 7.79 -11.85 19.81
N ARG A 110 7.36 -10.65 19.38
CA ARG A 110 6.38 -9.84 20.12
C ARG A 110 5.02 -9.83 19.45
N ASP A 111 4.01 -10.30 20.16
CA ASP A 111 2.65 -10.25 19.67
C ASP A 111 2.02 -8.85 19.85
N HIS A 112 1.01 -8.56 19.03
CA HIS A 112 0.14 -7.38 19.15
C HIS A 112 0.86 -6.01 19.15
N LEU A 113 2.01 -5.91 18.49
CA LEU A 113 2.70 -4.63 18.35
C LEU A 113 1.88 -3.60 17.58
N HIS A 114 1.97 -2.36 18.03
CA HIS A 114 1.35 -1.23 17.35
C HIS A 114 2.09 -0.95 16.04
N LYS A 115 1.34 -0.62 14.99
CA LYS A 115 1.91 -0.33 13.66
C LYS A 115 3.00 0.73 13.71
N MET A 116 2.79 1.79 14.50
CA MET A 116 3.78 2.85 14.66
C MET A 116 5.10 2.32 15.25
N THR A 117 5.03 1.44 16.25
CA THR A 117 6.19 0.83 16.89
C THR A 117 6.98 -0.03 15.89
N VAL A 118 6.29 -0.86 15.10
CA VAL A 118 6.94 -1.67 14.04
C VAL A 118 7.67 -0.77 13.04
N LEU A 119 7.03 0.33 12.61
CA LEU A 119 7.65 1.26 11.66
C LEU A 119 8.86 2.00 12.25
N GLN A 120 8.80 2.42 13.51
CA GLN A 120 9.92 3.07 14.20
C GLN A 120 11.11 2.11 14.35
N SER A 121 10.87 0.91 14.87
CA SER A 121 11.93 -0.11 15.03
C SER A 121 12.52 -0.55 13.68
N ALA A 122 11.75 -0.51 12.60
CA ALA A 122 12.26 -0.76 11.25
C ALA A 122 13.31 0.26 10.83
N ILE A 123 13.01 1.55 11.04
CA ILE A 123 13.90 2.66 10.69
C ILE A 123 15.19 2.56 11.50
N GLU A 124 15.07 2.37 12.82
CA GLU A 124 16.21 2.21 13.72
C GLU A 124 17.10 1.03 13.31
N TYR A 125 16.50 -0.10 12.95
CA TYR A 125 17.26 -1.28 12.54
C TYR A 125 18.01 -1.07 11.21
N ILE A 126 17.39 -0.39 10.23
CA ILE A 126 18.06 -0.05 8.98
C ILE A 126 19.25 0.88 9.21
N ASP A 127 19.11 1.90 10.06
CA ASP A 127 20.21 2.81 10.37
C ASP A 127 21.34 2.12 11.16
N TYR A 128 20.99 1.18 12.05
CA TYR A 128 21.96 0.31 12.71
C TYR A 128 22.77 -0.51 11.69
N LEU A 129 22.09 -1.19 10.75
CA LEU A 129 22.75 -1.97 9.69
C LEU A 129 23.65 -1.10 8.81
N LYS A 130 23.21 0.11 8.44
CA LYS A 130 24.02 1.07 7.69
C LYS A 130 25.30 1.46 8.43
N ASN A 131 25.21 1.67 9.75
CA ASN A 131 26.40 1.98 10.55
C ASN A 131 27.37 0.80 10.59
N ILE A 132 26.89 -0.44 10.76
CA ILE A 132 27.76 -1.63 10.74
C ILE A 132 28.52 -1.73 9.41
N VAL A 133 27.83 -1.59 8.28
CA VAL A 133 28.47 -1.65 6.95
C VAL A 133 29.55 -0.58 6.82
N LYS A 134 29.25 0.65 7.25
CA LYS A 134 30.22 1.76 7.24
C LYS A 134 31.44 1.47 8.12
N GLN A 135 31.24 0.97 9.34
CA GLN A 135 32.37 0.63 10.22
C GLN A 135 33.23 -0.48 9.63
N HIS A 136 32.60 -1.52 9.08
CA HIS A 136 33.32 -2.61 8.45
C HIS A 136 34.18 -2.12 7.27
N GLU A 137 33.63 -1.25 6.41
CA GLU A 137 34.37 -0.65 5.29
C GLU A 137 35.60 0.14 5.77
N LEU A 138 35.44 0.98 6.80
CA LEU A 138 36.54 1.74 7.41
C LEU A 138 37.64 0.83 7.98
N MET A 139 37.25 -0.26 8.66
CA MET A 139 38.20 -1.23 9.19
C MET A 139 38.98 -1.95 8.09
N THR A 140 38.33 -2.33 6.99
CA THR A 140 39.01 -2.95 5.84
C THR A 140 39.99 -2.02 5.14
N ILE A 141 39.78 -0.70 5.16
CA ILE A 141 40.71 0.28 4.59
C ILE A 141 41.93 0.42 5.51
N GLN A 142 41.73 0.62 6.82
CA GLN A 142 42.84 0.72 7.78
C GLN A 142 43.71 -0.54 7.85
N SER A 143 43.15 -1.72 7.62
CA SER A 143 43.92 -2.96 7.57
C SER A 143 44.87 -3.04 6.37
N LYS A 144 44.58 -2.31 5.28
CA LYS A 144 45.43 -2.26 4.08
C LYS A 144 46.56 -1.25 4.25
N ASP A 145 46.27 -0.10 4.84
CA ASP A 145 47.27 0.95 5.09
C ASP A 145 48.34 0.46 6.08
N ASN A 146 47.92 -0.19 7.18
CA ASN A 146 48.84 -0.76 8.15
C ASN A 146 49.70 -1.93 7.60
N GLN A 147 49.26 -2.59 6.53
CA GLN A 147 50.04 -3.65 5.89
C GLN A 147 51.05 -3.06 4.89
N GLN A 148 50.68 -2.01 4.15
CA GLN A 148 51.61 -1.30 3.27
C GLN A 148 52.77 -0.66 4.03
N ASP A 149 52.51 -0.10 5.21
CA ASP A 149 53.58 0.46 6.05
C ASP A 149 54.55 -0.62 6.56
N LYS A 150 54.05 -1.81 6.88
CA LYS A 150 54.90 -2.95 7.27
C LYS A 150 55.72 -3.48 6.10
N ASP A 151 55.10 -3.60 4.93
CA ASP A 151 55.76 -4.09 3.73
C ASP A 151 56.81 -3.08 3.22
N GLN A 152 56.52 -1.77 3.31
CA GLN A 152 57.51 -0.72 3.04
C GLN A 152 58.64 -0.70 4.08
N ASN A 153 58.33 -0.86 5.37
CA ASN A 153 59.34 -0.89 6.43
C ASN A 153 60.29 -2.10 6.28
N MET A 154 59.75 -3.29 5.96
CA MET A 154 60.55 -4.49 5.67
C MET A 154 61.40 -4.34 4.39
N ASN A 155 60.88 -3.64 3.38
CA ASN A 155 61.64 -3.38 2.15
C ASN A 155 62.77 -2.35 2.36
N LEU A 156 62.58 -1.39 3.27
CA LEU A 156 63.62 -0.43 3.65
C LEU A 156 64.74 -1.10 4.44
N GLU A 157 64.41 -1.97 5.41
CA GLU A 157 65.40 -2.73 6.19
C GLU A 157 66.26 -3.64 5.30
N ASN A 158 65.67 -4.28 4.28
CA ASN A 158 66.41 -5.10 3.32
C ASN A 158 67.30 -4.31 2.33
N MET A 159 67.12 -2.99 2.22
CA MET A 159 67.93 -2.13 1.34
C MET A 159 69.12 -1.49 2.07
N LEU A 160 69.11 -1.48 3.40
CA LEU A 160 70.12 -0.87 4.27
C LEU A 160 71.19 -1.86 4.76
N CYS A 161 71.07 -3.14 4.43
CA CYS A 161 72.03 -4.22 4.79
C CYS A 161 72.81 -4.67 3.54
#